data_AF-A0A7X2BR40-F1
#
_entry.id   AF-A0A7X2BR40-F1
#
_cell.length_a   1.000
_cell.length_b   1.000
_cell.length_c   1.000
_cell.angle_alpha   90.00
_cell.angle_beta   90.00
_cell.angle_gamma   90.00
#
_symmetry.space_group_name_H-M   'P 1'
#
loop_
_entity.id
_entity.type
_entity.pdbx_description
1 polymer ?
#
loop_
_entity_poly.entity_id
_entity_poly.type
_entity_poly.pdbx_seq_one_letter_code
_entity_poly.pdbx_strand_id
1 'polypeptide(L)'
;MTPSDMQTPVPDLLNTCLQLADEQGQRHHVGLDATGRGEINGVLRAQSLMLSGAGQPCALNRYQMALVAAHGGGILEAAASERHGYRPLYQNVAYSQRFQPVLGGCDQLFMAHNPELLLIAVRDPRPAPDFLGDGECEPVPFAEGAGRVHRGFYHAAKRLYERVSTCLNNGFGGHKVLMCGHGVSGAIALILCQMLRHRDVQLYTYGAPRAGDAAFVRAAQSLTHYRMVHHHDPLPSLPGSWMNTRLSTYHGHAAQRFNHTPPELGVFVAGLGALTGELYQHHGALCHFMPLASGQESAHLMWAPTSDIVTQHALSRLVFERVRDRPECDGMFGIGFGESLGVDSYVASSWATLQRSQAALEAREPEVTEAEVRAADLAFEQIAQQLRSRYQAVVSEVYANPHEQERMINLLMRELSRLHITRQRLYSLRFKVPSVTEVYGDCVQQP
;
A
#
# COMPACT_ATOMS: atom_id res chain seq x y z
N MET A 1 -11.18 -32.78 -52.15
CA MET A 1 -10.98 -32.42 -53.58
C MET A 1 -10.89 -30.91 -53.61
N THR A 2 -9.70 -30.39 -53.33
CA THR A 2 -8.60 -30.02 -54.24
C THR A 2 -8.74 -28.58 -54.75
N PRO A 3 -7.70 -27.76 -54.54
CA PRO A 3 -7.64 -26.34 -54.87
C PRO A 3 -7.10 -26.15 -56.30
N SER A 4 -7.48 -25.04 -56.95
CA SER A 4 -6.77 -24.46 -58.08
C SER A 4 -7.18 -23.00 -58.20
N ASP A 5 -6.27 -22.11 -57.83
CA ASP A 5 -5.75 -21.03 -58.68
C ASP A 5 -4.74 -20.23 -57.83
N MET A 6 -3.43 -20.54 -57.97
CA MET A 6 -2.44 -19.85 -58.84
C MET A 6 -1.97 -18.52 -58.20
N GLN A 7 -0.70 -18.17 -58.00
CA GLN A 7 0.62 -18.65 -58.43
C GLN A 7 1.69 -17.95 -57.54
N THR A 8 2.78 -18.65 -57.23
CA THR A 8 4.09 -18.18 -56.72
C THR A 8 4.91 -17.51 -57.86
N PRO A 9 6.12 -16.87 -57.69
CA PRO A 9 7.15 -17.12 -56.65
C PRO A 9 8.01 -15.92 -56.14
N VAL A 10 8.83 -16.25 -55.15
CA VAL A 10 9.93 -15.49 -54.49
C VAL A 10 11.14 -15.31 -55.42
N PRO A 11 11.99 -14.27 -55.22
CA PRO A 11 13.42 -14.56 -55.05
C PRO A 11 14.18 -13.73 -53.99
N ASP A 12 15.32 -14.30 -53.62
CA ASP A 12 16.30 -13.99 -52.58
C ASP A 12 17.16 -12.72 -52.75
N LEU A 13 17.82 -12.39 -51.63
CA LEU A 13 18.96 -11.50 -51.44
C LEU A 13 20.05 -11.57 -52.53
N LEU A 14 20.61 -10.41 -52.92
CA LEU A 14 22.07 -10.17 -52.95
C LEU A 14 22.44 -8.70 -53.25
N ASN A 15 23.34 -8.20 -52.41
CA ASN A 15 24.31 -7.10 -52.52
C ASN A 15 24.58 -6.44 -53.89
N THR A 16 24.68 -5.10 -53.91
CA THR A 16 25.82 -4.33 -54.47
C THR A 16 25.68 -2.84 -54.02
N CYS A 17 26.53 -2.23 -53.20
CA CYS A 17 27.95 -1.82 -53.28
C CYS A 17 28.17 -0.38 -53.82
N LEU A 18 29.10 0.34 -53.14
CA LEU A 18 29.95 1.48 -53.58
C LEU A 18 29.33 2.91 -53.56
N GLN A 19 29.98 4.00 -53.12
CA GLN A 19 31.34 4.27 -52.63
C GLN A 19 31.47 5.73 -52.11
N LEU A 20 32.30 5.89 -51.06
CA LEU A 20 33.34 6.94 -50.81
C LEU A 20 32.98 8.43 -50.66
N ALA A 21 33.36 9.00 -49.49
CA ALA A 21 34.49 9.93 -49.41
C ALA A 21 34.97 10.08 -47.94
N ASP A 22 36.25 9.77 -47.72
CA ASP A 22 37.05 10.07 -46.52
C ASP A 22 37.53 11.53 -46.56
N GLU A 23 37.68 12.18 -45.39
CA GLU A 23 38.86 13.00 -45.08
C GLU A 23 38.96 13.32 -43.56
N GLN A 24 39.92 12.63 -42.91
CA GLN A 24 40.91 13.09 -41.90
C GLN A 24 40.54 14.24 -40.94
N GLY A 25 40.75 14.22 -39.62
CA GLY A 25 41.48 13.31 -38.73
C GLY A 25 41.93 14.10 -37.48
N GLN A 26 41.72 13.56 -36.28
CA GLN A 26 42.59 13.76 -35.12
C GLN A 26 42.23 12.77 -34.01
N ARG A 27 43.13 11.81 -33.79
CA ARG A 27 43.08 10.86 -32.66
C ARG A 27 43.59 11.56 -31.41
N HIS A 28 42.90 11.39 -30.29
CA HIS A 28 43.56 11.20 -29.01
C HIS A 28 42.99 9.96 -28.33
N HIS A 29 43.89 9.02 -28.04
CA HIS A 29 43.68 7.83 -27.25
C HIS A 29 43.06 8.16 -25.88
N VAL A 30 42.00 7.45 -25.51
CA VAL A 30 41.73 7.14 -24.10
C VAL A 30 41.59 5.64 -23.99
N GLY A 31 42.50 5.05 -23.23
CA GLY A 31 42.61 3.62 -23.01
C GLY A 31 41.36 3.05 -22.34
N LEU A 32 41.00 1.85 -22.76
CA LEU A 32 40.16 0.94 -22.02
C LEU A 32 40.95 0.45 -20.80
N ASP A 33 40.55 0.84 -19.60
CA ASP A 33 40.99 0.17 -18.38
C ASP A 33 40.11 -1.06 -18.10
N ALA A 34 40.79 -2.16 -17.76
CA ALA A 34 40.25 -3.51 -17.64
C ALA A 34 39.52 -3.78 -16.30
N THR A 35 38.79 -2.81 -15.77
CA THR A 35 37.85 -3.04 -14.67
C THR A 35 36.53 -2.35 -15.00
N GLY A 36 35.51 -3.11 -15.41
CA GLY A 36 34.21 -2.62 -15.86
C GLY A 36 33.36 -1.96 -14.77
N ARG A 37 33.84 -0.87 -14.17
CA ARG A 37 33.11 0.03 -13.29
C ARG A 37 32.99 1.39 -13.96
N GLY A 38 31.91 1.57 -14.73
CA GLY A 38 31.51 2.89 -15.19
C GLY A 38 30.89 3.65 -14.03
N GLU A 39 31.58 4.67 -13.52
CA GLU A 39 31.01 5.67 -12.62
C GLU A 39 29.88 6.41 -13.32
N ILE A 40 28.65 6.27 -12.83
CA ILE A 40 27.53 7.13 -13.23
C ILE A 40 27.63 8.40 -12.38
N ASN A 41 28.55 9.30 -12.74
CA ASN A 41 28.56 10.67 -12.25
C ASN A 41 28.28 11.61 -13.42
N GLY A 42 27.03 12.06 -13.53
CA GLY A 42 26.57 12.98 -14.56
C GLY A 42 25.37 13.78 -14.08
N VAL A 43 25.59 15.08 -13.92
CA VAL A 43 24.67 16.11 -13.43
C VAL A 43 23.34 16.11 -14.20
N LEU A 44 22.27 15.62 -13.58
CA LEU A 44 20.90 15.74 -14.08
C LEU A 44 20.26 17.01 -13.52
N ARG A 45 20.05 18.02 -14.38
CA ARG A 45 19.19 19.18 -14.09
C ARG A 45 17.72 18.76 -14.23
N ALA A 46 17.16 18.15 -13.20
CA ALA A 46 15.77 17.68 -13.24
C ALA A 46 14.75 18.83 -13.05
N GLN A 47 13.83 18.96 -14.01
CA GLN A 47 12.50 19.53 -13.80
C GLN A 47 11.61 18.50 -13.07
N SER A 48 10.47 18.96 -12.55
CA SER A 48 9.61 18.34 -11.53
C SER A 48 9.51 16.80 -11.53
N LEU A 49 10.05 16.20 -10.47
CA LEU A 49 10.32 14.75 -10.32
C LEU A 49 9.17 13.92 -9.71
N MET A 50 8.06 14.55 -9.33
CA MET A 50 6.98 13.87 -8.60
C MET A 50 5.82 13.40 -9.46
N LEU A 51 5.80 13.77 -10.74
CA LEU A 51 4.64 13.58 -11.59
C LEU A 51 5.04 13.21 -13.00
N SER A 52 5.15 11.91 -13.23
CA SER A 52 4.61 11.37 -14.47
C SER A 52 3.11 11.64 -14.49
N GLY A 53 2.61 12.32 -15.52
CA GLY A 53 1.18 12.46 -15.72
C GLY A 53 0.53 11.07 -15.72
N ALA A 54 -0.46 10.85 -14.84
CA ALA A 54 -1.21 9.60 -14.75
C ALA A 54 -0.38 8.29 -14.57
N GLY A 55 0.89 8.39 -14.13
CA GLY A 55 1.83 7.27 -14.12
C GLY A 55 1.86 6.44 -12.84
N GLN A 56 2.32 5.20 -12.95
CA GLN A 56 2.48 4.23 -11.86
C GLN A 56 3.27 4.82 -10.67
N PRO A 57 2.94 4.43 -9.42
CA PRO A 57 3.65 4.92 -8.25
C PRO A 57 5.08 4.35 -8.22
N CYS A 58 6.10 5.20 -8.15
CA CYS A 58 7.47 4.71 -8.00
C CYS A 58 7.83 4.42 -6.53
N ALA A 59 8.86 3.61 -6.31
CA ALA A 59 9.37 3.28 -4.97
C ALA A 59 9.85 4.53 -4.20
N LEU A 60 10.49 5.46 -4.91
CA LEU A 60 10.96 6.70 -4.32
C LEU A 60 9.81 7.57 -3.77
N ASN A 61 8.73 7.75 -4.55
CA ASN A 61 7.58 8.55 -4.14
C ASN A 61 6.94 8.00 -2.86
N ARG A 62 6.79 6.68 -2.76
CA ARG A 62 6.25 6.03 -1.55
C ARG A 62 7.08 6.32 -0.31
N TYR A 63 8.41 6.29 -0.44
CA TYR A 63 9.32 6.59 0.66
C TYR A 63 9.30 8.08 1.04
N GLN A 64 9.35 8.98 0.07
CA GLN A 64 9.28 10.42 0.32
C GLN A 64 7.97 10.81 1.02
N MET A 65 6.84 10.26 0.56
CA MET A 65 5.55 10.53 1.18
C MET A 65 5.43 9.95 2.61
N ALA A 66 6.19 8.88 2.93
CA ALA A 66 6.23 8.30 4.28
C ALA A 66 6.98 9.24 5.23
N LEU A 67 8.10 9.79 4.79
CA LEU A 67 8.88 10.78 5.55
C LEU A 67 8.08 12.04 5.82
N VAL A 68 7.34 12.50 4.82
CA VAL A 68 6.45 13.66 4.93
C VAL A 68 5.37 13.39 5.98
N ALA A 69 4.73 12.21 5.92
CA ALA A 69 3.74 11.80 6.91
C ALA A 69 4.35 11.71 8.33
N ALA A 70 5.61 11.28 8.44
CA ALA A 70 6.30 11.13 9.73
C ALA A 70 6.67 12.45 10.39
N HIS A 71 7.20 13.39 9.62
CA HIS A 71 7.92 14.53 10.20
C HIS A 71 7.29 15.88 9.90
N GLY A 72 6.31 15.99 9.00
CA GLY A 72 5.59 17.25 8.72
C GLY A 72 6.48 18.50 8.57
N GLY A 73 7.73 18.32 8.14
CA GLY A 73 8.81 19.32 8.26
C GLY A 73 10.19 18.74 7.88
N GLY A 74 10.38 17.42 8.06
CA GLY A 74 11.65 16.71 7.86
C GLY A 74 12.16 16.53 6.41
N ILE A 75 11.61 17.23 5.41
CA ILE A 75 12.30 17.43 4.13
C ILE A 75 13.20 18.69 4.18
N LEU A 76 12.88 19.66 5.05
CA LEU A 76 13.49 21.00 5.06
C LEU A 76 14.46 21.25 6.21
N GLU A 77 14.45 20.43 7.27
CA GLU A 77 15.38 20.56 8.39
C GLU A 77 16.39 19.39 8.44
N ALA A 78 17.67 19.74 8.47
CA ALA A 78 18.80 18.81 8.52
C ALA A 78 18.93 18.00 9.84
N ALA A 79 17.97 18.11 10.75
CA ALA A 79 18.11 17.69 12.15
C ALA A 79 17.71 16.22 12.44
N ALA A 80 17.23 15.45 11.47
CA ALA A 80 16.90 14.03 11.67
C ALA A 80 18.12 13.08 11.56
N SER A 81 19.34 13.61 11.46
CA SER A 81 20.51 12.86 11.00
C SER A 81 21.23 11.99 12.05
N GLU A 82 20.92 12.07 13.35
CA GLU A 82 21.82 11.49 14.35
C GLU A 82 21.37 10.17 15.01
N ARG A 83 20.08 9.79 14.96
CA ARG A 83 19.65 8.60 15.72
C ARG A 83 19.83 7.26 15.00
N HIS A 84 19.81 7.19 13.68
CA HIS A 84 19.71 5.91 12.95
C HIS A 84 20.70 5.75 11.78
N GLY A 85 21.80 6.53 11.73
CA GLY A 85 22.71 6.51 10.57
C GLY A 85 22.04 6.93 9.26
N TYR A 86 20.89 7.58 9.38
CA TYR A 86 20.01 7.96 8.30
C TYR A 86 20.59 9.21 7.63
N ARG A 87 21.29 9.02 6.50
CA ARG A 87 21.47 10.09 5.52
C ARG A 87 20.25 10.08 4.62
N PRO A 88 19.32 11.03 4.77
CA PRO A 88 18.24 11.13 3.81
C PRO A 88 18.82 11.34 2.41
N LEU A 89 18.41 10.50 1.46
CA LEU A 89 18.79 10.61 0.04
C LEU A 89 18.46 11.98 -0.58
N TYR A 90 17.77 12.87 0.13
CA TYR A 90 17.48 14.21 -0.34
C TYR A 90 18.72 15.07 -0.61
N GLN A 91 19.91 14.68 -0.13
CA GLN A 91 21.14 15.38 -0.51
C GLN A 91 21.55 15.10 -1.97
N ASN A 92 21.02 14.03 -2.59
CA ASN A 92 21.25 13.69 -4.00
C ASN A 92 19.98 13.81 -4.87
N VAL A 93 18.80 14.00 -4.29
CA VAL A 93 17.56 14.21 -5.05
C VAL A 93 17.27 15.71 -5.07
N ALA A 94 17.33 16.33 -6.26
CA ALA A 94 17.06 17.75 -6.52
C ALA A 94 15.67 18.29 -6.07
N TYR A 95 14.90 17.48 -5.33
CA TYR A 95 13.50 17.67 -4.94
C TYR A 95 13.31 18.38 -3.59
N SER A 96 14.12 18.09 -2.57
CA SER A 96 13.96 18.69 -1.23
C SER A 96 14.27 20.18 -1.18
N GLN A 97 15.10 20.66 -2.10
CA GLN A 97 15.54 22.05 -2.15
C GLN A 97 14.49 23.01 -2.78
N ARG A 98 13.27 22.56 -3.08
CA ARG A 98 12.27 23.36 -3.83
C ARG A 98 10.90 23.51 -3.21
N PHE A 99 10.61 22.85 -2.09
CA PHE A 99 9.33 23.02 -1.40
C PHE A 99 9.40 24.16 -0.39
N GLN A 100 8.53 25.14 -0.53
CA GLN A 100 8.36 26.24 0.42
C GLN A 100 7.19 25.90 1.35
N PRO A 101 7.37 25.98 2.68
CA PRO A 101 6.28 25.74 3.60
C PRO A 101 5.22 26.83 3.45
N VAL A 102 3.95 26.43 3.42
CA VAL A 102 2.82 27.37 3.39
C VAL A 102 2.64 27.95 4.79
N LEU A 103 2.76 29.27 4.91
CA LEU A 103 2.54 29.99 6.17
C LEU A 103 1.07 29.84 6.62
N GLY A 104 0.86 29.63 7.93
CA GLY A 104 -0.47 29.39 8.51
C GLY A 104 -0.82 27.93 8.79
N GLY A 105 0.17 27.05 8.86
CA GLY A 105 -0.01 25.67 9.33
C GLY A 105 -0.71 25.60 10.69
N CYS A 106 -1.44 24.50 10.96
CA CYS A 106 -1.79 24.17 12.36
C CYS A 106 -1.35 22.75 12.66
N ASP A 107 -1.40 22.37 13.93
CA ASP A 107 -0.90 21.09 14.45
C ASP A 107 -1.42 19.84 13.72
N GLN A 108 -2.51 19.98 12.98
CA GLN A 108 -3.20 18.89 12.25
C GLN A 108 -2.89 18.87 10.74
N LEU A 109 -2.16 19.86 10.21
CA LEU A 109 -1.87 20.01 8.78
C LEU A 109 -0.47 20.58 8.58
N PHE A 110 0.34 19.87 7.79
CA PHE A 110 1.54 20.43 7.18
C PHE A 110 1.29 20.63 5.69
N MET A 111 1.69 21.78 5.17
CA MET A 111 1.54 22.12 3.75
C MET A 111 2.84 22.72 3.25
N ALA A 112 3.28 22.28 2.08
CA ALA A 112 4.42 22.84 1.39
C ALA A 112 4.16 22.81 -0.11
N HIS A 113 4.72 23.75 -0.85
CA HIS A 113 4.48 23.85 -2.28
C HIS A 113 5.76 24.09 -3.08
N ASN A 114 5.72 23.70 -4.34
CA ASN A 114 6.63 24.19 -5.38
C ASN A 114 5.76 24.78 -6.52
N PRO A 115 6.32 25.24 -7.65
CA PRO A 115 5.52 25.85 -8.73
C PRO A 115 4.42 24.96 -9.35
N GLU A 116 4.46 23.64 -9.18
CA GLU A 116 3.52 22.69 -9.81
C GLU A 116 2.68 21.90 -8.79
N LEU A 117 3.22 21.71 -7.59
CA LEU A 117 2.73 20.77 -6.60
C LEU A 117 2.43 21.45 -5.28
N LEU A 118 1.27 21.13 -4.73
CA LEU A 118 0.95 21.37 -3.33
C LEU A 118 0.98 20.04 -2.60
N LEU A 119 1.91 19.91 -1.66
CA LEU A 119 1.99 18.80 -0.74
C LEU A 119 1.19 19.11 0.53
N ILE A 120 0.36 18.16 0.96
CA ILE A 120 -0.46 18.26 2.15
C ILE A 120 -0.30 16.98 2.98
N ALA A 121 0.27 17.11 4.17
CA ALA A 121 0.32 16.02 5.15
C ALA A 121 -0.73 16.28 6.24
N VAL A 122 -1.71 15.40 6.33
CA VAL A 122 -2.69 15.40 7.43
C VAL A 122 -2.02 14.74 8.63
N ARG A 123 -2.09 15.40 9.79
CA ARG A 123 -1.54 14.91 11.06
C ARG A 123 -2.67 14.52 12.00
N ASP A 124 -2.39 13.56 12.87
CA ASP A 124 -3.39 13.00 13.76
C ASP A 124 -3.97 14.09 14.68
N PRO A 125 -5.28 14.38 14.58
CA PRO A 125 -5.89 15.42 15.40
C PRO A 125 -6.02 14.99 16.87
N ARG A 126 -6.03 13.67 17.13
CA ARG A 126 -6.19 12.96 18.41
C ARG A 126 -5.72 11.49 18.24
N PRO A 127 -5.39 10.75 19.31
CA PRO A 127 -4.99 9.34 19.22
C PRO A 127 -6.10 8.43 18.65
N ALA A 128 -5.70 7.32 18.03
CA ALA A 128 -6.60 6.40 17.32
C ALA A 128 -7.79 5.85 18.14
N PRO A 129 -7.64 5.50 19.45
CA PRO A 129 -8.76 5.03 20.26
C PRO A 129 -9.95 6.00 20.33
N ASP A 130 -9.69 7.31 20.26
CA ASP A 130 -10.73 8.34 20.32
C ASP A 130 -11.68 8.31 19.11
N PHE A 131 -11.24 7.73 18.01
CA PHE A 131 -12.05 7.57 16.80
C PHE A 131 -12.72 6.20 16.71
N LEU A 132 -12.31 5.25 17.56
CA LEU A 132 -12.81 3.88 17.53
C LEU A 132 -13.80 3.59 18.67
N GLY A 133 -14.11 4.60 19.50
CA GLY A 133 -15.07 4.50 20.61
C GLY A 133 -16.53 4.44 20.17
N ASP A 134 -17.38 3.91 21.06
CA ASP A 134 -18.83 3.76 20.85
C ASP A 134 -19.48 5.11 20.49
N GLY A 135 -20.10 5.14 19.31
CA GLY A 135 -20.70 6.33 18.71
C GLY A 135 -19.90 6.90 17.54
N GLU A 136 -18.56 6.91 17.58
CA GLU A 136 -17.76 7.51 16.50
C GLU A 136 -17.68 6.64 15.25
N CYS A 137 -17.75 5.31 15.43
CA CYS A 137 -17.77 4.30 14.36
C CYS A 137 -19.10 4.25 13.57
N GLU A 138 -20.09 5.07 13.93
CA GLU A 138 -21.37 5.11 13.24
C GLU A 138 -21.22 5.62 11.80
N PRO A 139 -21.78 4.93 10.79
CA PRO A 139 -21.75 5.41 9.42
C PRO A 139 -22.77 6.55 9.24
N VAL A 140 -22.31 7.73 8.82
CA VAL A 140 -23.15 8.89 8.52
C VAL A 140 -23.17 9.19 7.02
N PRO A 141 -24.26 9.76 6.47
CA PRO A 141 -24.29 10.17 5.07
C PRO A 141 -23.14 11.12 4.72
N PHE A 142 -22.45 10.85 3.61
CA PHE A 142 -21.45 11.76 3.06
C PHE A 142 -22.15 12.86 2.27
N ALA A 143 -22.30 14.06 2.85
CA ALA A 143 -23.14 15.12 2.28
C ALA A 143 -22.65 15.63 0.93
N GLU A 144 -21.34 15.53 0.67
CA GLU A 144 -20.71 16.01 -0.56
C GLU A 144 -20.82 14.99 -1.70
N GLY A 145 -21.40 13.81 -1.51
CA GLY A 145 -21.45 12.78 -2.54
C GLY A 145 -22.33 11.57 -2.19
N ALA A 146 -21.94 10.39 -2.68
CA ALA A 146 -22.69 9.15 -2.45
C ALA A 146 -22.06 8.30 -1.34
N GLY A 147 -22.90 7.52 -0.68
CA GLY A 147 -22.49 6.57 0.36
C GLY A 147 -22.41 7.17 1.75
N ARG A 148 -21.90 6.35 2.67
CA ARG A 148 -21.73 6.68 4.09
C ARG A 148 -20.27 6.59 4.48
N VAL A 149 -19.89 7.45 5.42
CA VAL A 149 -18.52 7.56 5.94
C VAL A 149 -18.53 7.51 7.46
N HIS A 150 -17.41 7.15 8.04
CA HIS A 150 -17.22 7.12 9.48
C HIS A 150 -17.41 8.52 10.10
N ARG A 151 -18.30 8.66 11.09
CA ARG A 151 -18.69 9.94 11.68
C ARG A 151 -17.51 10.76 12.19
N GLY A 152 -16.64 10.15 13.00
CA GLY A 152 -15.48 10.84 13.55
C GLY A 152 -14.50 11.35 12.49
N PHE A 153 -14.13 10.50 11.52
CA PHE A 153 -13.24 10.90 10.42
C PHE A 153 -13.88 11.99 9.56
N TYR A 154 -15.18 11.93 9.29
CA TYR A 154 -15.88 12.92 8.49
C TYR A 154 -15.91 14.29 9.17
N HIS A 155 -16.22 14.36 10.47
CA HIS A 155 -16.17 15.63 11.19
C HIS A 155 -14.76 16.24 11.22
N ALA A 156 -13.72 15.41 11.35
CA ALA A 156 -12.35 15.88 11.25
C ALA A 156 -12.03 16.40 9.84
N ALA A 157 -12.42 15.67 8.80
CA ALA A 157 -12.22 16.08 7.41
C ALA A 157 -12.91 17.42 7.09
N LYS A 158 -14.13 17.66 7.58
CA LYS A 158 -14.83 18.96 7.43
C LYS A 158 -14.05 20.14 8.01
N ARG A 159 -13.46 19.98 9.20
CA ARG A 159 -12.65 21.05 9.82
C ARG A 159 -11.41 21.37 8.99
N LEU A 160 -10.78 20.37 8.39
CA LEU A 160 -9.61 20.55 7.55
C LEU A 160 -9.97 21.08 6.15
N TYR A 161 -11.14 20.71 5.63
CA TYR A 161 -11.63 21.12 4.32
C TYR A 161 -11.67 22.64 4.16
N GLU A 162 -12.22 23.36 5.12
CA GLU A 162 -12.28 24.83 5.07
C GLU A 162 -10.88 25.45 4.92
N ARG A 163 -9.90 24.94 5.68
CA ARG A 163 -8.52 25.44 5.65
C ARG A 163 -7.82 25.10 4.33
N VAL A 164 -7.96 23.86 3.89
CA VAL A 164 -7.33 23.39 2.63
C VAL A 164 -7.98 24.05 1.42
N SER A 165 -9.30 24.17 1.39
CA SER A 165 -10.04 24.84 0.32
C SER A 165 -9.67 26.32 0.24
N THR A 166 -9.57 27.02 1.37
CA THR A 166 -9.10 28.41 1.41
C THR A 166 -7.67 28.54 0.87
N CYS A 167 -6.77 27.65 1.28
CA CYS A 167 -5.40 27.62 0.77
C CYS A 167 -5.37 27.41 -0.75
N LEU A 168 -6.10 26.42 -1.27
CA LEU A 168 -6.22 26.15 -2.70
C LEU A 168 -6.78 27.33 -3.48
N ASN A 169 -7.77 28.03 -2.95
CA ASN A 169 -8.38 29.18 -3.62
C ASN A 169 -7.48 30.43 -3.57
N ASN A 170 -6.60 30.55 -2.58
CA ASN A 170 -5.75 31.72 -2.34
C ASN A 170 -4.32 31.60 -2.90
N GLY A 171 -4.14 30.88 -4.01
CA GLY A 171 -2.85 30.85 -4.72
C GLY A 171 -2.42 29.49 -5.25
N PHE A 172 -3.09 28.41 -4.85
CA PHE A 172 -2.72 27.04 -5.26
C PHE A 172 -3.73 26.37 -6.21
N GLY A 173 -4.63 27.15 -6.81
CA GLY A 173 -5.78 26.60 -7.54
C GLY A 173 -5.44 25.76 -8.78
N GLY A 174 -4.28 26.02 -9.40
CA GLY A 174 -3.73 25.26 -10.52
C GLY A 174 -2.72 24.18 -10.16
N HIS A 175 -2.41 24.00 -8.87
CA HIS A 175 -1.44 23.00 -8.43
C HIS A 175 -2.07 21.61 -8.42
N LYS A 176 -1.27 20.61 -8.74
CA LYS A 176 -1.60 19.21 -8.43
C LYS A 176 -1.38 18.98 -6.93
N VAL A 177 -2.26 18.21 -6.31
CA VAL A 177 -2.24 18.01 -4.86
C VAL A 177 -1.74 16.62 -4.53
N LEU A 178 -0.65 16.54 -3.78
CA LEU A 178 -0.19 15.30 -3.16
C LEU A 178 -0.60 15.31 -1.69
N MET A 179 -1.51 14.41 -1.32
CA MET A 179 -1.97 14.28 0.05
C MET A 179 -1.42 13.02 0.69
N CYS A 180 -1.02 13.09 1.96
CA CYS A 180 -0.75 11.91 2.76
C CYS A 180 -1.26 11.99 4.19
N GLY A 181 -1.31 10.84 4.84
CA GLY A 181 -1.63 10.69 6.27
C GLY A 181 -1.32 9.28 6.77
N HIS A 182 -1.03 9.17 8.06
CA HIS A 182 -0.76 7.93 8.77
C HIS A 182 -1.90 7.55 9.72
N GLY A 183 -2.25 6.28 9.82
CA GLY A 183 -3.32 5.80 10.69
C GLY A 183 -4.64 6.55 10.47
N VAL A 184 -5.19 7.12 11.54
CA VAL A 184 -6.45 7.88 11.49
C VAL A 184 -6.36 9.08 10.54
N SER A 185 -5.25 9.83 10.55
CA SER A 185 -5.05 10.94 9.61
C SER A 185 -5.11 10.50 8.14
N GLY A 186 -4.72 9.26 7.83
CA GLY A 186 -4.87 8.69 6.49
C GLY A 186 -6.34 8.43 6.10
N ALA A 187 -7.17 7.96 7.03
CA ALA A 187 -8.61 7.80 6.80
C ALA A 187 -9.32 9.16 6.64
N ILE A 188 -8.90 10.17 7.42
CA ILE A 188 -9.37 11.56 7.28
C ILE A 188 -8.94 12.13 5.92
N ALA A 189 -7.70 11.89 5.50
CA ALA A 189 -7.18 12.34 4.21
C ALA A 189 -7.95 11.74 3.03
N LEU A 190 -8.40 10.48 3.12
CA LEU A 190 -9.27 9.86 2.11
C LEU A 190 -10.59 10.61 1.93
N ILE A 191 -11.28 10.90 3.03
CA ILE A 191 -12.54 11.65 2.99
C ILE A 191 -12.30 13.06 2.46
N LEU A 192 -11.25 13.74 2.94
CA LEU A 192 -10.87 15.08 2.52
C LEU A 192 -10.56 15.14 1.01
N CYS A 193 -9.82 14.16 0.47
CA CYS A 193 -9.56 14.05 -0.97
C CYS A 193 -10.86 13.92 -1.77
N GLN A 194 -11.82 13.13 -1.28
CA GLN A 194 -13.11 12.97 -1.96
C GLN A 194 -13.99 14.24 -1.90
N MET A 195 -13.85 15.06 -0.85
CA MET A 195 -14.45 16.40 -0.81
C MET A 195 -13.79 17.35 -1.83
N LEU A 196 -12.51 17.14 -2.13
CA LEU A 196 -11.71 17.89 -3.10
C LEU A 196 -11.69 17.27 -4.50
N ARG A 197 -12.58 16.31 -4.82
CA ARG A 197 -12.59 15.54 -6.09
C ARG A 197 -12.66 16.34 -7.40
N HIS A 198 -12.92 17.64 -7.32
CA HIS A 198 -12.88 18.56 -8.46
C HIS A 198 -11.45 19.07 -8.76
N ARG A 199 -10.46 18.66 -7.96
CA ARG A 199 -9.04 18.96 -8.10
C ARG A 199 -8.28 17.70 -8.51
N ASP A 200 -7.11 17.88 -9.10
CA ASP A 200 -6.17 16.78 -9.37
C ASP A 200 -5.45 16.41 -8.07
N VAL A 201 -5.98 15.41 -7.36
CA VAL A 201 -5.48 14.96 -6.06
C VAL A 201 -5.01 13.52 -6.14
N GLN A 202 -3.82 13.26 -5.60
CA GLN A 202 -3.27 11.92 -5.42
C GLN A 202 -2.97 11.69 -3.94
N LEU A 203 -3.41 10.54 -3.43
CA LEU A 203 -3.40 10.21 -2.02
C LEU A 203 -2.44 9.05 -1.70
N TYR A 204 -1.67 9.22 -0.64
CA TYR A 204 -0.82 8.20 -0.03
C TYR A 204 -1.19 8.00 1.44
N THR A 205 -1.69 6.83 1.80
CA THR A 205 -2.02 6.52 3.20
C THR A 205 -1.12 5.43 3.75
N TYR A 206 -0.75 5.54 5.03
CA TYR A 206 0.09 4.57 5.73
C TYR A 206 -0.67 4.04 6.94
N GLY A 207 -0.98 2.75 6.99
CA GLY A 207 -1.70 2.18 8.13
C GLY A 207 -3.14 2.65 8.30
N ALA A 208 -3.75 3.24 7.27
CA ALA A 208 -5.07 3.84 7.39
C ALA A 208 -6.19 2.80 7.54
N PRO A 209 -7.10 2.97 8.51
CA PRO A 209 -8.32 2.17 8.62
C PRO A 209 -9.29 2.49 7.47
N ARG A 210 -10.33 1.67 7.34
CA ARG A 210 -11.44 1.88 6.40
C ARG A 210 -12.26 3.10 6.84
N ALA A 211 -12.73 3.89 5.87
CA ALA A 211 -13.36 5.18 6.14
C ALA A 211 -14.77 5.34 5.58
N GLY A 212 -15.16 4.53 4.57
CA GLY A 212 -16.45 4.64 3.90
C GLY A 212 -16.99 3.30 3.43
N ASP A 213 -18.30 3.27 3.18
CA ASP A 213 -19.00 2.09 2.69
C ASP A 213 -18.73 1.80 1.20
N ALA A 214 -19.35 0.74 0.69
CA ALA A 214 -19.20 0.34 -0.71
C ALA A 214 -19.64 1.42 -1.72
N ALA A 215 -20.62 2.25 -1.35
CA ALA A 215 -21.11 3.32 -2.22
C ALA A 215 -20.13 4.50 -2.26
N PHE A 216 -19.55 4.86 -1.11
CA PHE A 216 -18.48 5.85 -1.01
C PHE A 216 -17.24 5.40 -1.80
N VAL A 217 -16.77 4.17 -1.61
CA VAL A 217 -15.60 3.62 -2.31
C VAL A 217 -15.82 3.64 -3.83
N ARG A 218 -17.03 3.29 -4.29
CA ARG A 218 -17.38 3.34 -5.72
C ARG A 218 -17.40 4.77 -6.24
N ALA A 219 -17.94 5.72 -5.47
CA ALA A 219 -17.96 7.13 -5.84
C ALA A 219 -16.56 7.77 -5.82
N ALA A 220 -15.62 7.21 -5.06
CA ALA A 220 -14.24 7.65 -4.99
C ALA A 220 -13.31 6.97 -6.01
N GLN A 221 -13.81 6.07 -6.86
CA GLN A 221 -12.98 5.24 -7.76
C GLN A 221 -12.00 6.00 -8.66
N SER A 222 -12.29 7.27 -9.00
CA SER A 222 -11.43 8.12 -9.82
C SER A 222 -10.27 8.74 -9.05
N LEU A 223 -10.28 8.67 -7.71
CA LEU A 223 -9.21 9.18 -6.85
C LEU A 223 -8.02 8.22 -6.91
N THR A 224 -6.88 8.71 -7.39
CA THR A 224 -5.62 7.96 -7.34
C THR A 224 -5.17 7.82 -5.89
N HIS A 225 -5.31 6.62 -5.32
CA HIS A 225 -5.00 6.35 -3.92
C HIS A 225 -4.10 5.13 -3.79
N TYR A 226 -2.94 5.32 -3.15
CA TYR A 226 -2.01 4.27 -2.76
C TYR A 226 -2.07 4.06 -1.24
N ARG A 227 -2.38 2.83 -0.85
CA ARG A 227 -2.56 2.40 0.54
C ARG A 227 -1.40 1.51 0.95
N MET A 228 -0.53 2.04 1.78
CA MET A 228 0.58 1.32 2.38
C MET A 228 0.10 0.62 3.65
N VAL A 229 0.28 -0.68 3.71
CA VAL A 229 -0.11 -1.54 4.85
C VAL A 229 1.09 -2.34 5.31
N HIS A 230 1.38 -2.30 6.59
CA HIS A 230 2.42 -3.13 7.18
C HIS A 230 1.83 -4.46 7.66
N HIS A 231 2.50 -5.59 7.41
CA HIS A 231 1.97 -6.93 7.72
C HIS A 231 1.65 -7.14 9.20
N HIS A 232 2.36 -6.44 10.10
CA HIS A 232 2.13 -6.49 11.54
C HIS A 232 1.20 -5.38 12.06
N ASP A 233 0.68 -4.50 11.21
CA ASP A 233 -0.20 -3.41 11.66
C ASP A 233 -1.67 -3.86 11.65
N PRO A 234 -2.34 -3.92 12.80
CA PRO A 234 -3.75 -4.28 12.88
C PRO A 234 -4.69 -3.16 12.44
N LEU A 235 -4.23 -1.89 12.45
CA LEU A 235 -5.08 -0.72 12.27
C LEU A 235 -5.82 -0.68 10.90
N PRO A 236 -5.19 -1.03 9.76
CA PRO A 236 -5.89 -1.09 8.47
C PRO A 236 -7.09 -2.03 8.46
N SER A 237 -7.08 -3.08 9.28
CA SER A 237 -8.19 -4.02 9.30
C SER A 237 -9.43 -3.48 10.01
N LEU A 238 -9.34 -2.30 10.65
CA LEU A 238 -10.44 -1.61 11.31
C LEU A 238 -11.16 -0.61 10.39
N PRO A 239 -12.40 -0.24 10.71
CA PRO A 239 -13.37 -1.09 11.42
C PRO A 239 -13.74 -2.32 10.57
N GLY A 240 -13.75 -3.50 11.17
CA GLY A 240 -14.19 -4.75 10.56
C GLY A 240 -15.59 -5.13 11.05
N SER A 241 -16.41 -5.77 10.20
CA SER A 241 -17.80 -6.12 10.55
C SER A 241 -17.95 -6.98 11.82
N TRP A 242 -16.93 -7.77 12.12
CA TRP A 242 -16.86 -8.65 13.27
C TRP A 242 -16.61 -7.92 14.61
N MET A 243 -16.26 -6.63 14.60
CA MET A 243 -16.14 -5.79 15.82
C MET A 243 -17.45 -5.64 16.59
N ASN A 244 -18.59 -5.79 15.92
CA ASN A 244 -19.90 -5.75 16.53
C ASN A 244 -20.34 -7.11 17.10
N THR A 245 -19.50 -8.14 17.01
CA THR A 245 -19.79 -9.49 17.50
C THR A 245 -19.09 -9.73 18.83
N ARG A 246 -19.81 -10.26 19.83
CA ARG A 246 -19.24 -10.51 21.16
C ARG A 246 -18.10 -11.52 21.07
N LEU A 247 -16.97 -11.22 21.71
CA LEU A 247 -15.81 -12.12 21.83
C LEU A 247 -16.20 -13.46 22.49
N SER A 248 -17.17 -13.50 23.40
CA SER A 248 -17.76 -14.75 23.94
C SER A 248 -18.31 -15.72 22.89
N THR A 249 -18.79 -15.21 21.75
CA THR A 249 -19.22 -16.05 20.61
C THR A 249 -18.05 -16.83 20.01
N TYR A 250 -16.83 -16.30 20.14
CA TYR A 250 -15.61 -16.97 19.71
C TYR A 250 -15.19 -18.06 20.70
N HIS A 251 -15.47 -17.94 22.00
CA HIS A 251 -15.17 -19.01 22.97
C HIS A 251 -15.95 -20.31 22.67
N GLY A 252 -17.21 -20.21 22.21
CA GLY A 252 -18.03 -21.38 21.85
C GLY A 252 -17.55 -22.12 20.59
N HIS A 253 -16.91 -21.42 19.64
CA HIS A 253 -16.49 -21.98 18.35
C HIS A 253 -14.96 -22.16 18.19
N ALA A 254 -14.14 -21.38 18.89
CA ALA A 254 -12.68 -21.43 18.82
C ALA A 254 -12.07 -22.42 19.82
N ALA A 255 -12.70 -22.67 20.97
CA ALA A 255 -12.14 -23.53 22.01
C ALA A 255 -12.25 -25.05 21.71
N GLN A 256 -13.07 -25.48 20.74
CA GLN A 256 -13.35 -26.91 20.55
C GLN A 256 -12.83 -27.56 19.25
N ARG A 257 -12.29 -26.84 18.24
CA ARG A 257 -12.04 -27.49 16.93
C ARG A 257 -10.81 -27.05 16.13
N PHE A 258 -9.71 -26.69 16.79
CA PHE A 258 -8.46 -26.32 16.08
C PHE A 258 -7.23 -26.95 16.73
N ASN A 259 -7.13 -28.28 16.74
CA ASN A 259 -6.02 -28.98 17.41
C ASN A 259 -4.64 -28.81 16.75
N HIS A 260 -4.51 -28.20 15.55
CA HIS A 260 -3.22 -28.09 14.83
C HIS A 260 -3.09 -26.84 13.95
N THR A 261 -3.81 -25.75 14.25
CA THR A 261 -3.85 -24.54 13.41
C THR A 261 -3.01 -23.41 14.03
N PRO A 262 -2.27 -22.60 13.24
CA PRO A 262 -1.74 -21.32 13.69
C PRO A 262 -2.90 -20.53 14.31
N PRO A 263 -2.86 -20.21 15.60
CA PRO A 263 -4.07 -19.82 16.33
C PRO A 263 -4.78 -18.57 15.78
N GLU A 264 -4.02 -17.67 15.15
CA GLU A 264 -4.51 -16.51 14.38
C GLU A 264 -5.49 -16.89 13.25
N LEU A 265 -5.29 -18.02 12.57
CA LEU A 265 -6.18 -18.49 11.52
C LEU A 265 -7.50 -19.01 12.12
N GLY A 266 -7.44 -19.60 13.31
CA GLY A 266 -8.63 -20.01 14.07
C GLY A 266 -9.52 -18.81 14.41
N VAL A 267 -8.93 -17.69 14.83
CA VAL A 267 -9.65 -16.44 15.09
C VAL A 267 -10.27 -15.86 13.83
N PHE A 268 -9.50 -15.81 12.73
CA PHE A 268 -10.02 -15.35 11.44
C PHE A 268 -11.22 -16.18 10.98
N VAL A 269 -11.09 -17.51 10.99
CA VAL A 269 -12.14 -18.45 10.57
C VAL A 269 -13.36 -18.38 11.48
N ALA A 270 -13.18 -18.26 12.79
CA ALA A 270 -14.28 -18.01 13.71
C ALA A 270 -14.97 -16.66 13.42
N GLY A 271 -14.19 -15.65 13.02
CA GLY A 271 -14.68 -14.34 12.59
C GLY A 271 -15.44 -14.36 11.27
N LEU A 272 -15.20 -15.32 10.37
CA LEU A 272 -15.94 -15.44 9.09
C LEU A 272 -17.45 -15.56 9.31
N GLY A 273 -17.90 -16.28 10.34
CA GLY A 273 -19.33 -16.39 10.68
C GLY A 273 -19.96 -15.07 11.14
N ALA A 274 -19.14 -14.21 11.73
CA ALA A 274 -19.49 -12.88 12.22
C ALA A 274 -19.43 -11.79 11.13
N LEU A 275 -18.92 -12.10 9.93
CA LEU A 275 -18.78 -11.14 8.80
C LEU A 275 -20.13 -10.77 8.18
N THR A 276 -21.00 -10.13 8.97
CA THR A 276 -22.21 -9.46 8.50
C THR A 276 -21.79 -8.25 7.69
N GLY A 277 -21.54 -8.47 6.39
CA GLY A 277 -21.26 -7.45 5.37
C GLY A 277 -20.43 -6.27 5.85
N GLU A 278 -19.13 -6.22 5.50
CA GLU A 278 -18.23 -5.12 5.84
C GLU A 278 -18.90 -3.74 5.74
N LEU A 279 -19.18 -3.12 6.91
CA LEU A 279 -19.79 -1.79 7.01
C LEU A 279 -18.94 -0.73 6.30
N TYR A 280 -17.62 -0.96 6.30
CA TYR A 280 -16.64 -0.10 5.67
C TYR A 280 -15.71 -0.91 4.77
N GLN A 281 -15.28 -0.30 3.67
CA GLN A 281 -14.42 -0.91 2.66
C GLN A 281 -13.12 -0.12 2.48
N HIS A 282 -12.11 -0.80 1.96
CA HIS A 282 -10.88 -0.16 1.55
C HIS A 282 -11.04 0.50 0.17
N HIS A 283 -10.53 1.73 0.07
CA HIS A 283 -10.30 2.41 -1.20
C HIS A 283 -8.80 2.37 -1.55
N GLY A 284 -8.46 2.41 -2.84
CA GLY A 284 -7.07 2.53 -3.32
C GLY A 284 -6.30 1.22 -3.52
N ALA A 285 -5.22 1.34 -4.28
CA ALA A 285 -4.29 0.26 -4.59
C ALA A 285 -3.46 -0.12 -3.36
N LEU A 286 -3.45 -1.41 -3.02
CA LEU A 286 -2.72 -1.95 -1.88
C LEU A 286 -1.23 -2.08 -2.18
N CYS A 287 -0.41 -1.53 -1.29
CA CYS A 287 1.03 -1.72 -1.18
C CYS A 287 1.32 -2.35 0.19
N HIS A 288 1.45 -3.68 0.24
CA HIS A 288 1.60 -4.45 1.48
C HIS A 288 3.06 -4.78 1.76
N PHE A 289 3.60 -4.32 2.88
CA PHE A 289 4.94 -4.66 3.35
C PHE A 289 4.91 -5.97 4.13
N MET A 290 5.55 -7.01 3.59
CA MET A 290 5.74 -8.30 4.26
C MET A 290 7.21 -8.46 4.63
N PRO A 291 7.56 -8.69 5.91
CA PRO A 291 8.93 -8.99 6.30
C PRO A 291 9.35 -10.33 5.70
N LEU A 292 10.60 -10.41 5.25
CA LEU A 292 11.23 -11.64 4.77
C LEU A 292 12.15 -12.19 5.85
N ALA A 293 12.23 -13.52 5.96
CA ALA A 293 12.94 -14.22 7.02
C ALA A 293 14.48 -14.20 6.88
N SER A 294 15.07 -13.22 6.17
CA SER A 294 16.46 -13.25 5.72
C SER A 294 17.51 -12.86 6.78
N GLY A 295 17.19 -12.90 8.07
CA GLY A 295 18.14 -12.58 9.16
C GLY A 295 18.60 -11.12 9.24
N GLN A 296 18.19 -10.26 8.30
CA GLN A 296 18.32 -8.81 8.40
C GLN A 296 16.96 -8.22 8.75
N GLU A 297 16.89 -7.45 9.82
CA GLU A 297 15.66 -6.83 10.36
C GLU A 297 14.97 -5.87 9.37
N SER A 298 15.60 -5.56 8.23
CA SER A 298 15.14 -4.56 7.26
C SER A 298 14.69 -5.14 5.92
N ALA A 299 14.56 -6.45 5.77
CA ALA A 299 14.22 -7.05 4.47
C ALA A 299 12.68 -7.11 4.25
N HIS A 300 12.07 -6.07 3.66
CA HIS A 300 10.64 -6.06 3.34
C HIS A 300 10.35 -6.27 1.86
N LEU A 301 9.41 -7.18 1.55
CA LEU A 301 8.78 -7.29 0.25
C LEU A 301 7.54 -6.40 0.21
N MET A 302 7.46 -5.52 -0.79
CA MET A 302 6.22 -4.81 -1.09
C MET A 302 5.47 -5.51 -2.21
N TRP A 303 4.20 -5.84 -1.97
CA TRP A 303 3.36 -6.56 -2.92
C TRP A 303 1.87 -6.28 -2.68
N ALA A 304 0.96 -6.93 -3.41
CA ALA A 304 -0.47 -6.68 -3.32
C ALA A 304 -1.26 -8.00 -3.15
N PRO A 305 -1.34 -8.57 -1.93
CA PRO A 305 -2.16 -9.76 -1.67
C PRO A 305 -3.66 -9.47 -1.85
N THR A 306 -4.45 -10.51 -2.13
CA THR A 306 -5.92 -10.42 -2.24
C THR A 306 -6.66 -11.18 -1.13
N SER A 307 -5.96 -12.04 -0.40
CA SER A 307 -6.47 -12.82 0.72
C SER A 307 -6.77 -11.94 1.93
N ASP A 308 -7.96 -12.11 2.50
CA ASP A 308 -8.33 -11.42 3.73
C ASP A 308 -7.53 -11.99 4.91
N ILE A 309 -7.15 -13.27 4.90
CA ILE A 309 -6.26 -13.87 5.93
C ILE A 309 -4.92 -13.15 5.98
N VAL A 310 -4.32 -12.89 4.81
CA VAL A 310 -3.00 -12.23 4.74
C VAL A 310 -3.11 -10.76 5.15
N THR A 311 -4.16 -10.07 4.72
CA THR A 311 -4.33 -8.62 4.98
C THR A 311 -4.85 -8.33 6.38
N GLN A 312 -5.56 -9.27 7.02
CA GLN A 312 -6.09 -9.14 8.38
C GLN A 312 -5.30 -9.97 9.42
N HIS A 313 -4.14 -10.51 9.04
CA HIS A 313 -3.31 -11.36 9.90
C HIS A 313 -2.97 -10.67 11.23
N ALA A 314 -2.46 -9.43 11.18
CA ALA A 314 -2.06 -8.68 12.38
C ALA A 314 -3.20 -8.55 13.40
N LEU A 315 -4.39 -8.20 12.92
CA LEU A 315 -5.55 -8.04 13.78
C LEU A 315 -6.07 -9.39 14.31
N SER A 316 -6.05 -10.44 13.48
CA SER A 316 -6.43 -11.79 13.91
C SER A 316 -5.50 -12.33 15.01
N ARG A 317 -4.19 -12.07 14.86
CA ARG A 317 -3.18 -12.41 15.86
C ARG A 317 -3.37 -11.61 17.15
N LEU A 318 -3.60 -10.31 17.05
CA LEU A 318 -3.84 -9.44 18.20
C LEU A 318 -5.04 -9.91 19.02
N VAL A 319 -6.14 -10.27 18.36
CA VAL A 319 -7.33 -10.80 19.02
C VAL A 319 -7.03 -12.15 19.67
N PHE A 320 -6.30 -13.03 18.99
CA PHE A 320 -5.90 -14.31 19.56
C PHE A 320 -5.12 -14.14 20.86
N GLU A 321 -4.09 -13.28 20.85
CA GLU A 321 -3.25 -13.02 22.02
C GLU A 321 -4.07 -12.47 23.18
N ARG A 322 -5.04 -11.58 22.93
CA ARG A 322 -5.92 -11.05 23.98
C ARG A 322 -6.93 -12.05 24.51
N VAL A 323 -7.53 -12.86 23.66
CA VAL A 323 -8.45 -13.93 24.08
C VAL A 323 -7.71 -14.95 24.95
N ARG A 324 -6.46 -15.27 24.61
CA ARG A 324 -5.59 -16.13 25.42
C ARG A 324 -5.31 -15.52 26.80
N ASP A 325 -4.99 -14.22 26.84
CA ASP A 325 -4.51 -13.57 28.07
C ASP A 325 -5.66 -13.05 28.96
N ARG A 326 -6.83 -12.76 28.39
CA ARG A 326 -8.04 -12.28 29.09
C ARG A 326 -9.33 -12.89 28.51
N PRO A 327 -9.69 -14.11 28.91
CA PRO A 327 -10.86 -14.82 28.37
C PRO A 327 -12.22 -14.24 28.81
N GLU A 328 -12.25 -13.34 29.81
CA GLU A 328 -13.48 -12.72 30.32
C GLU A 328 -13.86 -11.42 29.58
N CYS A 329 -13.02 -10.95 28.64
CA CYS A 329 -13.28 -9.71 27.91
C CYS A 329 -14.41 -9.90 26.89
N ASP A 330 -15.62 -9.48 27.26
CA ASP A 330 -16.79 -9.48 26.39
C ASP A 330 -16.82 -8.23 25.50
N GLY A 331 -16.43 -8.41 24.24
CA GLY A 331 -16.47 -7.35 23.21
C GLY A 331 -15.14 -6.64 22.99
N MET A 332 -14.93 -6.15 21.77
CA MET A 332 -13.62 -5.69 21.31
C MET A 332 -13.30 -4.23 21.64
N PHE A 333 -14.23 -3.51 22.27
CA PHE A 333 -14.08 -2.11 22.68
C PHE A 333 -13.05 -1.88 23.80
N GLY A 334 -12.47 -2.96 24.34
CA GLY A 334 -11.32 -2.94 25.24
C GLY A 334 -9.98 -3.22 24.54
N ILE A 335 -9.95 -3.41 23.21
CA ILE A 335 -8.69 -3.59 22.51
C ILE A 335 -7.98 -2.22 22.40
N GLY A 336 -7.16 -1.87 23.41
CA GLY A 336 -6.24 -0.75 23.31
C GLY A 336 -5.31 -0.93 22.11
N PHE A 337 -5.55 -0.20 21.01
CA PHE A 337 -4.73 -0.21 19.79
C PHE A 337 -3.39 0.54 19.98
N GLY A 338 -2.86 0.59 21.20
CA GLY A 338 -1.54 1.15 21.50
C GLY A 338 -0.37 0.38 20.85
N GLU A 339 -0.67 -0.74 20.19
CA GLU A 339 0.25 -1.58 19.42
C GLU A 339 0.18 -1.33 17.90
N SER A 340 -0.59 -0.34 17.43
CA SER A 340 -0.53 0.08 16.01
C SER A 340 0.89 0.55 15.69
N LEU A 341 1.43 0.13 14.55
CA LEU A 341 2.78 0.54 14.19
C LEU A 341 2.84 2.05 13.95
N GLY A 342 3.90 2.67 14.44
CA GLY A 342 4.17 4.07 14.18
C GLY A 342 4.56 4.32 12.73
N VAL A 343 4.43 5.58 12.32
CA VAL A 343 4.84 6.04 10.99
C VAL A 343 6.33 5.75 10.69
N ASP A 344 7.18 5.69 11.71
CA ASP A 344 8.60 5.33 11.59
C ASP A 344 8.81 3.93 11.00
N SER A 345 7.94 2.97 11.35
CA SER A 345 8.00 1.62 10.77
C SER A 345 7.63 1.65 9.29
N TYR A 346 6.65 2.47 8.90
CA TYR A 346 6.29 2.67 7.49
C TYR A 346 7.39 3.38 6.71
N VAL A 347 8.11 4.32 7.32
CA VAL A 347 9.31 4.95 6.74
C VAL A 347 10.40 3.89 6.52
N ALA A 348 10.70 3.09 7.54
CA ALA A 348 11.71 2.05 7.47
C ALA A 348 11.39 0.99 6.39
N SER A 349 10.14 0.49 6.33
CA SER A 349 9.74 -0.46 5.30
C SER A 349 9.72 0.13 3.89
N SER A 350 9.33 1.41 3.76
CA SER A 350 9.38 2.11 2.47
C SER A 350 10.82 2.29 1.99
N TRP A 351 11.73 2.63 2.90
CA TRP A 351 13.16 2.75 2.62
C TRP A 351 13.76 1.42 2.18
N ALA A 352 13.53 0.36 2.96
CA ALA A 352 13.97 -0.99 2.65
C ALA A 352 13.49 -1.45 1.26
N THR A 353 12.22 -1.19 0.95
CA THR A 353 11.64 -1.51 -0.36
C THR A 353 12.33 -0.73 -1.47
N LEU A 354 12.58 0.57 -1.28
CA LEU A 354 13.31 1.38 -2.26
C LEU A 354 14.72 0.84 -2.51
N GLN A 355 15.48 0.55 -1.45
CA GLN A 355 16.83 0.00 -1.58
C GLN A 355 16.83 -1.35 -2.31
N ARG A 356 15.84 -2.20 -2.02
CA ARG A 356 15.67 -3.47 -2.71
C ARG A 356 15.38 -3.29 -4.20
N SER A 357 14.44 -2.40 -4.55
CA SER A 357 14.13 -2.10 -5.95
C SER A 357 15.34 -1.51 -6.69
N GLN A 358 16.15 -0.68 -6.02
CA GLN A 358 17.40 -0.15 -6.57
C GLN A 358 18.43 -1.25 -6.82
N ALA A 359 18.69 -2.11 -5.83
CA ALA A 359 19.62 -3.22 -5.97
C ALA A 359 19.20 -4.20 -7.08
N ALA A 360 17.90 -4.51 -7.17
CA ALA A 360 17.34 -5.37 -8.22
C ALA A 360 17.48 -4.74 -9.62
N LEU A 361 17.24 -3.42 -9.74
CA LEU A 361 17.44 -2.68 -10.99
C LEU A 361 18.92 -2.68 -11.43
N GLU A 362 19.84 -2.44 -10.49
CA GLU A 362 21.29 -2.43 -10.75
C GLU A 362 21.81 -3.81 -11.17
N ALA A 363 21.37 -4.87 -10.48
CA ALA A 363 21.74 -6.24 -10.77
C ALA A 363 21.02 -6.81 -12.01
N ARG A 364 19.94 -6.17 -12.48
CA ARG A 364 18.99 -6.70 -13.48
C ARG A 364 18.40 -8.05 -13.08
N GLU A 365 18.15 -8.20 -11.78
CA GLU A 365 17.61 -9.40 -11.17
C GLU A 365 16.21 -9.14 -10.59
N PRO A 366 15.41 -10.20 -10.35
CA PRO A 366 14.13 -10.05 -9.71
C PRO A 366 14.25 -9.48 -8.28
N GLU A 367 13.25 -8.73 -7.84
CA GLU A 367 13.23 -8.15 -6.47
C GLU A 367 13.17 -9.19 -5.34
N VAL A 368 12.80 -10.43 -5.68
CA VAL A 368 12.65 -11.54 -4.73
C VAL A 368 13.41 -12.76 -5.22
N THR A 369 14.06 -13.44 -4.28
CA THR A 369 14.71 -14.71 -4.55
C THR A 369 13.70 -15.86 -4.60
N GLU A 370 14.09 -16.95 -5.25
CA GLU A 370 13.27 -18.16 -5.28
C GLU A 370 13.07 -18.78 -3.88
N ALA A 371 14.09 -18.68 -3.01
CA ALA A 371 14.02 -19.19 -1.65
C ALA A 371 12.97 -18.44 -0.81
N GLU A 372 12.94 -17.10 -0.90
CA GLU A 372 11.96 -16.27 -0.20
C GLU A 372 10.53 -16.57 -0.65
N VAL A 373 10.31 -16.69 -1.97
CA VAL A 373 8.99 -17.02 -2.51
C VAL A 373 8.53 -18.42 -2.11
N ARG A 374 9.43 -19.43 -2.13
CA ARG A 374 9.08 -20.78 -1.66
C ARG A 374 8.73 -20.81 -0.17
N ALA A 375 9.47 -20.08 0.66
CA ALA A 375 9.19 -20.00 2.09
C ALA A 375 7.80 -19.41 2.38
N ALA A 376 7.46 -18.30 1.72
CA ALA A 376 6.14 -17.69 1.85
C ALA A 376 5.02 -18.54 1.24
N ASP A 377 5.25 -19.19 0.08
CA ASP A 377 4.25 -20.06 -0.54
C ASP A 377 3.93 -21.29 0.31
N LEU A 378 4.94 -21.88 0.97
CA LEU A 378 4.74 -23.00 1.89
C LEU A 378 3.78 -22.63 3.03
N ALA A 379 3.95 -21.43 3.62
CA ALA A 379 3.04 -20.94 4.64
C ALA A 379 1.61 -20.76 4.09
N PHE A 380 1.46 -20.22 2.88
CA PHE A 380 0.14 -20.07 2.24
C PHE A 380 -0.51 -21.40 1.86
N GLU A 381 0.26 -22.41 1.45
CA GLU A 381 -0.25 -23.76 1.20
C GLU A 381 -0.76 -24.41 2.49
N GLN A 382 -0.03 -24.26 3.61
CA GLN A 382 -0.49 -24.74 4.92
C GLN A 382 -1.83 -24.10 5.33
N ILE A 383 -1.96 -22.78 5.13
CA ILE A 383 -3.23 -22.07 5.36
C ILE A 383 -4.32 -22.60 4.43
N ALA A 384 -4.03 -22.80 3.14
CA ALA A 384 -4.99 -23.30 2.17
C ALA A 384 -5.51 -24.71 2.52
N GLN A 385 -4.62 -25.60 2.98
CA GLN A 385 -5.00 -26.94 3.44
C GLN A 385 -5.95 -26.87 4.64
N GLN A 386 -5.68 -25.98 5.59
CA GLN A 386 -6.54 -25.80 6.76
C GLN A 386 -7.93 -25.26 6.39
N LEU A 387 -8.00 -24.31 5.46
CA LEU A 387 -9.27 -23.82 4.91
C LEU A 387 -10.06 -24.93 4.20
N ARG A 388 -9.38 -25.81 3.43
CA ARG A 388 -10.03 -26.95 2.77
C ARG A 388 -10.58 -27.95 3.79
N SER A 389 -9.83 -28.27 4.83
CA SER A 389 -10.29 -29.13 5.92
C SER A 389 -11.50 -28.52 6.62
N ARG A 390 -11.50 -27.20 6.87
CA ARG A 390 -12.66 -26.51 7.45
C ARG A 390 -13.87 -26.52 6.52
N TYR A 391 -13.68 -26.27 5.24
CA TYR A 391 -14.73 -26.35 4.23
C TYR A 391 -15.38 -27.74 4.23
N GLN A 392 -14.58 -28.81 4.23
CA GLN A 392 -15.08 -30.19 4.28
C GLN A 392 -15.88 -30.46 5.57
N ALA A 393 -15.42 -29.96 6.72
CA ALA A 393 -16.14 -30.09 7.98
C ALA A 393 -17.51 -29.38 7.93
N VAL A 394 -17.55 -28.12 7.47
CA VAL A 394 -18.80 -27.34 7.38
C VAL A 394 -19.80 -27.97 6.42
N VAL A 395 -19.34 -28.54 5.31
CA VAL A 395 -20.21 -29.24 4.35
C VAL A 395 -20.75 -30.56 4.91
N SER A 396 -19.97 -31.24 5.76
CA SER A 396 -20.35 -32.55 6.31
C SER A 396 -21.22 -32.47 7.58
N GLU A 397 -21.18 -31.34 8.28
CA GLU A 397 -21.97 -31.09 9.49
C GLU A 397 -23.42 -30.69 9.15
N VAL A 398 -24.37 -31.03 10.03
CA VAL A 398 -25.77 -30.59 9.93
C VAL A 398 -25.96 -29.35 10.81
N TYR A 399 -26.18 -28.18 10.19
CA TYR A 399 -26.40 -26.93 10.91
C TYR A 399 -27.88 -26.75 11.24
N ALA A 400 -28.16 -26.13 12.39
CA ALA A 400 -29.53 -25.76 12.77
C ALA A 400 -30.13 -24.70 11.82
N ASN A 401 -29.26 -23.86 11.22
CA ASN A 401 -29.64 -22.84 10.23
C ASN A 401 -28.94 -23.09 8.89
N PRO A 402 -29.63 -23.64 7.87
CA PRO A 402 -29.05 -23.91 6.55
C PRO A 402 -28.49 -22.67 5.83
N HIS A 403 -29.09 -21.50 6.05
CA HIS A 403 -28.60 -20.25 5.43
C HIS A 403 -27.27 -19.79 6.00
N GLU A 404 -27.01 -20.01 7.30
CA GLU A 404 -25.71 -19.74 7.90
C GLU A 404 -24.63 -20.70 7.38
N GLN A 405 -24.99 -21.96 7.20
CA GLN A 405 -24.09 -22.96 6.60
C GLN A 405 -23.70 -22.59 5.17
N GLU A 406 -24.69 -22.29 4.30
CA GLU A 406 -24.45 -21.86 2.93
C GLU A 406 -23.56 -20.61 2.87
N ARG A 407 -23.82 -19.64 3.75
CA ARG A 407 -23.01 -18.43 3.86
C ARG A 407 -21.57 -18.72 4.26
N MET A 408 -21.33 -19.58 5.25
CA MET A 408 -19.98 -19.99 5.66
C MET A 408 -19.23 -20.68 4.52
N ILE A 409 -19.91 -21.58 3.80
CA ILE A 409 -19.37 -22.25 2.61
C ILE A 409 -18.91 -21.23 1.57
N ASN A 410 -19.77 -20.25 1.24
CA ASN A 410 -19.47 -19.20 0.27
C ASN A 410 -18.27 -18.32 0.69
N LEU A 411 -18.17 -17.97 1.98
CA LEU A 411 -17.05 -17.21 2.52
C LEU A 411 -15.73 -17.98 2.45
N LEU A 412 -15.73 -19.27 2.83
CA LEU A 412 -14.55 -20.14 2.74
C LEU A 412 -14.09 -20.33 1.29
N MET A 413 -15.01 -20.56 0.35
CA MET A 413 -14.68 -20.68 -1.08
C MET A 413 -14.09 -19.38 -1.63
N ARG A 414 -14.68 -18.24 -1.29
CA ARG A 414 -14.17 -16.92 -1.69
C ARG A 414 -12.75 -16.70 -1.17
N GLU A 415 -12.49 -17.05 0.08
CA GLU A 415 -11.17 -16.87 0.67
C GLU A 415 -10.12 -17.84 0.10
N LEU A 416 -10.49 -19.10 -0.15
CA LEU A 416 -9.64 -20.06 -0.87
C LEU A 416 -9.26 -19.53 -2.27
N SER A 417 -10.21 -18.96 -3.00
CA SER A 417 -9.96 -18.35 -4.31
C SER A 417 -9.01 -17.15 -4.21
N ARG A 418 -9.23 -16.26 -3.23
CA ARG A 418 -8.37 -15.10 -2.98
C ARG A 418 -6.96 -15.50 -2.54
N LEU A 419 -6.81 -16.56 -1.76
CA LEU A 419 -5.51 -17.09 -1.35
C LEU A 419 -4.77 -17.69 -2.55
N HIS A 420 -5.48 -18.38 -3.45
CA HIS A 420 -4.90 -18.86 -4.70
C HIS A 420 -4.35 -17.71 -5.57
N ILE A 421 -5.13 -16.64 -5.79
CA ILE A 421 -4.68 -15.45 -6.52
C ILE A 421 -3.49 -14.79 -5.82
N THR A 422 -3.51 -14.73 -4.49
CA THR A 422 -2.40 -14.20 -3.66
C THR A 422 -1.10 -14.96 -3.92
N ARG A 423 -1.16 -16.29 -3.94
CA ARG A 423 0.00 -17.13 -4.26
C ARG A 423 0.50 -16.91 -5.69
N GLN A 424 -0.40 -16.86 -6.68
CA GLN A 424 -0.01 -16.57 -8.07
C GLN A 424 0.71 -15.22 -8.20
N ARG A 425 0.22 -14.18 -7.51
CA ARG A 425 0.89 -12.86 -7.47
C ARG A 425 2.28 -12.97 -6.87
N LEU A 426 2.43 -13.65 -5.74
CA LEU A 426 3.73 -13.88 -5.12
C LEU A 426 4.69 -14.60 -6.07
N TYR A 427 4.23 -15.66 -6.74
CA TYR A 427 5.03 -16.39 -7.72
C TYR A 427 5.49 -15.52 -8.89
N SER A 428 4.64 -14.61 -9.39
CA SER A 428 4.99 -13.73 -10.51
C SER A 428 6.14 -12.77 -10.20
N LEU A 429 6.35 -12.42 -8.91
CA LEU A 429 7.42 -11.51 -8.49
C LEU A 429 8.81 -12.09 -8.76
N ARG A 430 8.95 -13.42 -8.84
CA ARG A 430 10.21 -14.10 -9.17
C ARG A 430 10.75 -13.78 -10.56
N PHE A 431 9.91 -13.23 -11.43
CA PHE A 431 10.29 -12.88 -12.80
C PHE A 431 10.30 -11.37 -13.01
N LYS A 432 9.96 -10.60 -11.98
CA LYS A 432 9.81 -9.15 -12.08
C LYS A 432 11.13 -8.46 -11.77
N VAL A 433 11.83 -8.04 -12.82
CA VAL A 433 12.92 -7.06 -12.73
C VAL A 433 12.31 -5.66 -12.75
N PRO A 434 12.55 -4.80 -11.75
CA PRO A 434 11.96 -3.47 -11.71
C PRO A 434 12.54 -2.60 -12.83
N SER A 435 11.68 -1.81 -13.45
CA SER A 435 12.11 -0.79 -14.42
C SER A 435 12.58 0.50 -13.71
N VAL A 436 13.37 1.31 -14.41
CA VAL A 436 13.78 2.64 -13.93
C VAL A 436 12.57 3.48 -13.52
N THR A 437 11.48 3.42 -14.30
CA THR A 437 10.22 4.11 -13.99
C THR A 437 9.55 3.61 -12.71
N GLU A 438 9.58 2.31 -12.43
CA GLU A 438 9.01 1.77 -11.19
C GLU A 438 9.83 2.13 -9.94
N VAL A 439 11.15 2.32 -10.09
CA VAL A 439 12.01 2.72 -8.97
C VAL A 439 11.95 4.23 -8.74
N TYR A 440 12.15 5.02 -9.80
CA TYR A 440 12.37 6.46 -9.72
C TYR A 440 11.21 7.31 -10.26
N GLY A 441 10.28 6.75 -11.03
CA GLY A 441 9.26 7.50 -11.79
C GLY A 441 9.74 7.83 -13.21
N ASP A 442 8.99 8.62 -13.98
CA ASP A 442 9.35 9.02 -15.38
C ASP A 442 10.58 9.94 -15.49
N CYS A 443 11.39 10.00 -14.44
CA CYS A 443 12.57 10.83 -14.24
C CYS A 443 13.69 10.65 -15.28
N VAL A 444 13.61 9.66 -16.18
CA VAL A 444 14.64 9.35 -17.17
C VAL A 444 14.24 9.71 -18.61
N GLN A 445 12.97 10.09 -18.85
CA GLN A 445 12.54 10.53 -20.18
C GLN A 445 12.60 12.04 -20.40
N GLN A 446 13.07 12.82 -19.41
CA GLN A 446 13.28 14.26 -19.57
C GLN A 446 14.78 14.55 -19.75
N PRO A 447 15.17 15.13 -20.89
CA PRO A 447 16.57 15.32 -21.29
C PRO A 447 17.36 16.27 -20.40
#